data_AF-A0A537IYU1-F1
#
_entry.id   AF-A0A537IYU1-F1
#
_cell.length_a   1.000
_cell.length_b   1.000
_cell.length_c   1.000
_cell.angle_alpha   90.00
_cell.angle_beta   90.00
_cell.angle_gamma   90.00
#
_symmetry.space_group_name_H-M   'P 1'
#
loop_
_entity.id
_entity.type
_entity.pdbx_description
1 polymer ?
#
loop_
_entity_poly.entity_id
_entity_poly.type
_entity_poly.pdbx_seq_one_letter_code
_entity_poly.pdbx_strand_id
1 'polypeptide(L)'
;MTKLAQSISLFKELQVSRHVLDNGLKVLIREIPNAPVSGCWAIYRVGSRNERPGVTGISHWVEHMLFKGGGKLHKGDIGRIVSSVGGEYNGFTSKDFTAYFEVLPADQIEKGLLIESERMMNAAFDPREVESERTVVVSEREGNENDPEFLASEELFLSAFRFHPYRWSEGGLKADLLKITRDDLFEHYRRYYVPGNALLVVVGPFAPKKILPKIQEYFGPLAKSNRPSDPTIAEPPQSGERRVEVRIPSEADYIKVAYHAPGFGSEDVYGLMMLDAILSGVRLFAF
;
A
#
# COMPACT_ATOMS: atom_id res chain seq x y z
N MET A 1 -0.54 -0.14 42.30
CA MET A 1 0.30 0.26 41.15
C MET A 1 1.10 -0.89 40.53
N THR A 2 1.19 -2.07 41.14
CA THR A 2 2.11 -3.15 40.71
C THR A 2 1.54 -4.15 39.69
N LYS A 3 0.21 -4.26 39.54
CA LYS A 3 -0.42 -5.18 38.56
C LYS A 3 -0.55 -4.61 37.14
N LEU A 4 -0.67 -3.28 36.99
CA LEU A 4 -0.68 -2.62 35.67
C LEU A 4 0.70 -2.61 35.00
N ALA A 5 1.77 -2.54 35.79
CA ALA A 5 3.13 -2.66 35.28
C ALA A 5 3.44 -4.09 34.77
N GLN A 6 2.84 -5.11 35.38
CA GLN A 6 2.96 -6.50 34.90
C GLN A 6 2.14 -6.77 33.63
N SER A 7 1.03 -6.06 33.38
CA SER A 7 0.31 -6.17 32.10
C SER A 7 1.04 -5.49 30.93
N ILE A 8 1.92 -4.52 31.20
CA ILE A 8 2.78 -3.91 30.16
C ILE A 8 3.93 -4.86 29.76
N SER A 9 4.32 -5.80 30.65
CA SER A 9 5.28 -6.88 30.35
C SER A 9 4.77 -7.92 29.33
N LEU A 10 3.50 -7.86 28.91
CA LEU A 10 2.94 -8.79 27.93
C LEU A 10 3.38 -8.48 26.48
N PHE A 11 3.88 -7.26 26.23
CA PHE A 11 4.60 -6.96 24.99
C PHE A 11 6.05 -7.37 25.18
N LYS A 12 6.32 -8.66 25.00
CA LYS A 12 7.68 -9.13 24.70
C LYS A 12 8.18 -8.23 23.58
N GLU A 13 9.22 -7.42 23.82
CA GLU A 13 9.76 -6.52 22.81
C GLU A 13 9.92 -7.31 21.52
N LEU A 14 9.21 -6.88 20.47
CA LEU A 14 9.27 -7.55 19.18
C LEU A 14 10.72 -7.47 18.70
N GLN A 15 11.44 -8.59 18.76
CA GLN A 15 12.82 -8.65 18.30
C GLN A 15 12.84 -8.61 16.77
N VAL A 16 12.95 -7.40 16.25
CA VAL A 16 13.03 -7.10 14.82
C VAL A 16 14.46 -6.66 14.51
N SER A 17 15.13 -7.41 13.62
CA SER A 17 16.41 -7.02 13.08
C SER A 17 16.22 -5.97 11.99
N ARG A 18 16.98 -4.87 12.03
CA ARG A 18 16.85 -3.74 11.12
C ARG A 18 18.14 -3.55 10.34
N HIS A 19 18.04 -3.49 9.03
CA HIS A 19 19.17 -3.30 8.13
C HIS A 19 18.86 -2.23 7.08
N VAL A 20 19.92 -1.62 6.55
CA VAL A 20 19.86 -0.77 5.37
C VAL A 20 20.93 -1.30 4.42
N LEU A 21 20.53 -1.65 3.20
CA LEU A 21 21.47 -2.07 2.15
C LEU A 21 22.16 -0.84 1.54
N ASP A 22 23.29 -1.04 0.86
CA ASP A 22 24.10 0.06 0.28
C ASP A 22 23.34 0.89 -0.77
N ASN A 23 22.34 0.28 -1.40
CA ASN A 23 21.45 0.91 -2.38
C ASN A 23 20.28 1.70 -1.75
N GLY A 24 20.17 1.71 -0.41
CA GLY A 24 19.18 2.45 0.35
C GLY A 24 17.95 1.65 0.78
N LEU A 25 17.81 0.38 0.35
CA LEU A 25 16.68 -0.46 0.78
C LEU A 25 16.71 -0.70 2.28
N LYS A 26 15.60 -0.37 2.94
CA LYS A 26 15.40 -0.70 4.36
C LYS A 26 14.82 -2.10 4.47
N VAL A 27 15.38 -2.90 5.36
CA VAL A 27 14.98 -4.30 5.57
C VAL A 27 14.67 -4.53 7.04
N LEU A 28 13.50 -5.09 7.31
CA LEU A 28 13.10 -5.59 8.63
C LEU A 28 13.00 -7.10 8.57
N ILE A 29 13.69 -7.79 9.48
CA ILE A 29 13.64 -9.24 9.58
C ILE A 29 13.11 -9.62 10.95
N ARG A 30 12.09 -10.48 10.99
CA ARG A 30 11.59 -11.05 12.24
C ARG A 30 11.64 -12.57 12.18
N GLU A 31 12.40 -13.15 13.09
CA GLU A 31 12.44 -14.59 13.29
C GLU A 31 11.23 -15.05 14.10
N ILE A 32 10.53 -16.06 13.59
CA ILE A 32 9.47 -16.78 14.29
C ILE A 32 9.82 -18.27 14.22
N PRO A 33 10.52 -18.81 15.24
CA PRO A 33 10.95 -20.20 15.23
C PRO A 33 9.76 -21.16 15.05
N ASN A 34 9.96 -22.24 14.30
CA ASN A 34 8.98 -23.29 14.01
C ASN A 34 7.73 -22.85 13.22
N ALA A 35 7.69 -21.62 12.68
CA ALA A 35 6.62 -21.25 11.77
C ALA A 35 6.69 -22.10 10.50
N PRO A 36 5.59 -22.75 10.06
CA PRO A 36 5.59 -23.55 8.83
C PRO A 36 5.59 -22.68 7.56
N VAL A 37 5.35 -21.38 7.73
CA VAL A 37 5.24 -20.39 6.66
C VAL A 37 6.19 -19.23 6.90
N SER A 38 6.43 -18.48 5.83
CA SER A 38 7.20 -17.24 5.81
C SER A 38 6.48 -16.18 4.99
N GLY A 39 6.69 -14.91 5.34
CA GLY A 39 6.14 -13.76 4.63
C GLY A 39 7.26 -12.88 4.09
N CYS A 40 7.10 -12.45 2.83
CA CYS A 40 7.90 -11.40 2.20
C CYS A 40 6.94 -10.26 1.85
N TRP A 41 7.24 -9.04 2.29
CA TRP A 41 6.42 -7.86 2.02
C TRP A 41 7.30 -6.73 1.49
N ALA A 42 6.93 -6.16 0.36
CA ALA A 42 7.54 -4.94 -0.15
C ALA A 42 6.54 -3.78 -0.04
N ILE A 43 6.89 -2.78 0.76
CA ILE A 43 6.05 -1.60 1.01
C ILE A 43 6.74 -0.38 0.41
N TYR A 44 6.08 0.28 -0.54
CA TYR A 44 6.56 1.48 -1.20
C TYR A 44 5.86 2.70 -0.62
N ARG A 45 6.62 3.74 -0.27
CA ARG A 45 6.06 4.99 0.26
C ARG A 45 5.52 5.87 -0.88
N VAL A 46 4.49 5.36 -1.55
CA VAL A 46 3.74 6.00 -2.62
C VAL A 46 2.31 5.49 -2.57
N GLY A 47 1.33 6.39 -2.63
CA GLY A 47 -0.07 6.05 -2.73
C GLY A 47 -0.82 7.17 -3.44
N SER A 48 -2.16 7.16 -3.38
CA SER A 48 -2.96 8.15 -4.11
C SER A 48 -2.67 9.61 -3.69
N ARG A 49 -2.13 9.83 -2.48
CA ARG A 49 -1.68 11.18 -2.06
C ARG A 49 -0.56 11.76 -2.91
N ASN A 50 0.22 10.91 -3.58
CA ASN A 50 1.38 11.29 -4.38
C ASN A 50 1.02 11.63 -5.83
N GLU A 51 -0.27 11.54 -6.17
CA GLU A 51 -0.80 11.81 -7.50
C GLU A 51 -1.05 13.31 -7.72
N ARG A 52 -1.44 13.64 -8.94
CA ARG A 52 -1.79 15.01 -9.34
C ARG A 52 -3.06 14.99 -10.20
N PRO A 53 -3.82 16.09 -10.25
CA PRO A 53 -4.97 16.20 -11.15
C PRO A 53 -4.59 15.84 -12.59
N GLY A 54 -5.43 15.05 -13.26
CA GLY A 54 -5.20 14.58 -14.64
C GLY A 54 -4.56 13.20 -14.73
N VAL A 55 -4.04 12.66 -13.63
CA VAL A 55 -3.49 11.29 -13.53
C VAL A 55 -3.85 10.62 -12.20
N THR A 56 -5.04 10.88 -11.67
CA THR A 56 -5.51 10.19 -10.45
C THR A 56 -5.76 8.70 -10.72
N GLY A 57 -5.52 7.85 -9.72
CA GLY A 57 -5.60 6.39 -9.83
C GLY A 57 -4.35 5.73 -10.44
N ILE A 58 -3.33 6.51 -10.80
CA ILE A 58 -2.09 5.99 -11.39
C ILE A 58 -1.30 5.11 -10.43
N SER A 59 -1.34 5.36 -9.11
CA SER A 59 -0.65 4.51 -8.13
C SER A 59 -1.28 3.12 -8.06
N HIS A 60 -2.62 3.05 -8.06
CA HIS A 60 -3.37 1.80 -8.08
C HIS A 60 -3.19 1.06 -9.40
N TRP A 61 -3.18 1.78 -10.53
CA TRP A 61 -2.96 1.12 -11.82
C TRP A 61 -1.53 0.61 -11.99
N VAL A 62 -0.51 1.33 -11.48
CA VAL A 62 0.85 0.78 -11.42
C VAL A 62 0.86 -0.55 -10.65
N GLU A 63 0.07 -0.67 -9.58
CA GLU A 63 -0.04 -1.93 -8.83
C GLU A 63 -0.54 -3.10 -9.68
N HIS A 64 -1.57 -2.91 -10.48
CA HIS A 64 -2.03 -3.92 -11.46
C HIS A 64 -0.92 -4.28 -12.45
N MET A 65 -0.19 -3.28 -12.94
CA MET A 65 0.91 -3.48 -13.88
C MET A 65 2.08 -4.28 -13.28
N LEU A 66 2.30 -4.20 -11.97
CA LEU A 66 3.36 -4.93 -11.27
C LEU A 66 3.08 -6.43 -11.09
N PHE A 67 1.89 -6.90 -11.49
CA PHE A 67 1.57 -8.32 -11.66
C PHE A 67 1.85 -8.86 -13.06
N LYS A 68 2.14 -7.99 -14.05
CA LYS A 68 2.33 -8.40 -15.44
C LYS A 68 3.76 -8.88 -15.75
N GLY A 69 4.60 -8.99 -14.73
CA GLY A 69 5.98 -9.47 -14.84
C GLY A 69 6.96 -8.39 -15.28
N GLY A 70 8.17 -8.83 -15.60
CA GLY A 70 9.34 -8.01 -15.86
C GLY A 70 10.63 -8.74 -15.52
N GLY A 71 11.73 -8.33 -16.16
CA GLY A 71 13.05 -8.95 -15.95
C GLY A 71 13.03 -10.45 -16.18
N LYS A 72 13.21 -11.23 -15.10
CA LYS A 72 13.19 -12.70 -15.14
C LYS A 72 11.78 -13.32 -15.11
N LEU A 73 10.73 -12.52 -14.95
CA LEU A 73 9.35 -12.99 -14.79
C LEU A 73 8.53 -12.62 -16.04
N HIS A 74 7.82 -13.58 -16.60
CA HIS A 74 6.82 -13.33 -17.63
C HIS A 74 5.45 -13.07 -17.01
N LYS A 75 4.51 -12.58 -17.83
CA LYS A 75 3.10 -12.47 -17.45
C LYS A 75 2.59 -13.82 -16.93
N GLY A 76 1.99 -13.81 -15.74
CA GLY A 76 1.43 -15.00 -15.10
C GLY A 76 2.44 -15.84 -14.30
N ASP A 77 3.74 -15.55 -14.39
CA ASP A 77 4.75 -16.31 -13.65
C ASP A 77 4.62 -16.12 -12.13
N ILE A 78 4.30 -14.92 -11.66
CA ILE A 78 4.11 -14.63 -10.22
C ILE A 78 3.07 -15.60 -9.63
N GLY A 79 1.86 -15.61 -10.21
CA GLY A 79 0.79 -16.51 -9.77
C GLY A 79 1.18 -17.98 -9.88
N ARG A 80 1.80 -18.40 -11.00
CA ARG A 80 2.25 -19.78 -11.19
C ARG A 80 3.28 -20.22 -10.16
N ILE A 81 4.28 -19.38 -9.87
CA ILE A 81 5.34 -19.64 -8.89
C ILE A 81 4.73 -19.81 -7.50
N VAL A 82 3.89 -18.87 -7.08
CA VAL A 82 3.29 -18.86 -5.73
C VAL A 82 2.30 -20.03 -5.56
N SER A 83 1.39 -20.23 -6.51
CA SER A 83 0.41 -21.33 -6.43
C SER A 83 1.06 -22.72 -6.54
N SER A 84 2.18 -22.87 -7.24
CA SER A 84 2.89 -24.17 -7.35
C SER A 84 3.39 -24.72 -6.00
N VAL A 85 3.50 -23.86 -4.99
CA VAL A 85 3.91 -24.24 -3.62
C VAL A 85 2.78 -24.07 -2.60
N GLY A 86 1.55 -23.81 -3.05
CA GLY A 86 0.41 -23.55 -2.16
C GLY A 86 0.54 -22.26 -1.36
N GLY A 87 1.27 -21.27 -1.89
CA GLY A 87 1.39 -19.95 -1.27
C GLY A 87 0.22 -19.03 -1.64
N GLU A 88 0.22 -17.86 -1.00
CA GLU A 88 -0.71 -16.76 -1.26
C GLU A 88 0.08 -15.49 -1.58
N TYR A 89 -0.45 -14.65 -2.45
CA TYR A 89 0.13 -13.36 -2.77
C TYR A 89 -0.97 -12.34 -3.06
N ASN A 90 -0.70 -11.07 -2.78
CA ASN A 90 -1.59 -9.99 -3.19
C ASN A 90 -0.84 -8.65 -3.21
N GLY A 91 -1.53 -7.61 -3.68
CA GLY A 91 -1.11 -6.22 -3.63
C GLY A 91 -2.29 -5.35 -3.20
N PHE A 92 -1.98 -4.18 -2.65
CA PHE A 92 -2.99 -3.17 -2.40
C PHE A 92 -2.36 -1.78 -2.36
N THR A 93 -3.15 -0.80 -2.79
CA THR A 93 -2.80 0.61 -2.77
C THR A 93 -3.67 1.35 -1.76
N SER A 94 -3.04 2.22 -0.97
CA SER A 94 -3.71 3.13 -0.04
C SER A 94 -3.43 4.58 -0.44
N LYS A 95 -3.96 5.54 0.33
CA LYS A 95 -3.56 6.95 0.18
C LYS A 95 -2.06 7.17 0.41
N ASP A 96 -1.40 6.41 1.28
CA ASP A 96 -0.02 6.70 1.71
C ASP A 96 1.06 5.76 1.17
N PHE A 97 0.68 4.53 0.84
CA PHE A 97 1.61 3.49 0.43
C PHE A 97 0.94 2.45 -0.47
N THR A 98 1.76 1.75 -1.25
CA THR A 98 1.38 0.55 -1.98
C THR A 98 2.22 -0.60 -1.44
N ALA A 99 1.58 -1.72 -1.14
CA ALA A 99 2.23 -2.89 -0.59
C ALA A 99 1.94 -4.11 -1.45
N TYR A 100 2.92 -5.01 -1.50
CA TYR A 100 2.81 -6.34 -2.09
C TYR A 100 3.33 -7.34 -1.08
N PHE A 101 2.79 -8.55 -1.12
CA PHE A 101 3.27 -9.62 -0.28
C PHE A 101 3.14 -10.98 -0.91
N GLU A 102 3.98 -11.89 -0.43
CA GLU A 102 3.88 -13.33 -0.62
C GLU A 102 3.96 -14.02 0.74
N VAL A 103 3.01 -14.91 1.02
CA VAL A 103 3.06 -15.87 2.13
C VAL A 103 3.29 -17.25 1.54
N LEU A 104 4.42 -17.85 1.90
CA LEU A 104 4.93 -19.09 1.29
C LEU A 104 5.29 -20.11 2.37
N PRO A 105 5.36 -21.42 2.05
CA PRO A 105 6.04 -22.38 2.90
C PRO A 105 7.44 -21.86 3.28
N ALA A 106 7.87 -22.12 4.52
CA ALA A 106 9.06 -21.50 5.09
C ALA A 106 10.36 -21.72 4.28
N ASP A 107 10.49 -22.88 3.64
CA ASP A 107 11.62 -23.27 2.79
C ASP A 107 11.57 -22.65 1.39
N GLN A 108 10.50 -21.94 1.05
CA GLN A 108 10.26 -21.33 -0.27
C GLN A 108 10.45 -19.81 -0.29
N ILE A 109 10.93 -19.19 0.80
CA ILE A 109 11.06 -17.73 0.93
C ILE A 109 11.85 -17.05 -0.21
N GLU A 110 12.84 -17.75 -0.79
CA GLU A 110 13.62 -17.22 -1.91
C GLU A 110 12.75 -16.91 -3.15
N LYS A 111 11.61 -17.57 -3.34
CA LYS A 111 10.65 -17.24 -4.40
C LYS A 111 10.02 -15.87 -4.20
N GLY A 112 9.67 -15.50 -2.96
CA GLY A 112 9.18 -14.16 -2.63
C GLY A 112 10.25 -13.09 -2.85
N LEU A 113 11.49 -13.37 -2.42
CA LEU A 113 12.62 -12.46 -2.66
C LEU A 113 12.89 -12.24 -4.16
N LEU A 114 12.79 -13.29 -4.98
CA LEU A 114 12.89 -13.19 -6.44
C LEU A 114 11.75 -12.33 -7.00
N ILE A 115 10.51 -12.60 -6.62
CA ILE A 115 9.34 -11.84 -7.12
C ILE A 115 9.49 -10.36 -6.82
N GLU A 116 9.77 -10.02 -5.56
CA GLU A 116 9.81 -8.62 -5.14
C GLU A 116 11.04 -7.87 -5.67
N SER A 117 12.18 -8.55 -5.86
CA SER A 117 13.36 -7.91 -6.46
C SER A 117 13.17 -7.59 -7.94
N GLU A 118 12.54 -8.49 -8.71
CA GLU A 118 12.23 -8.25 -10.13
C GLU A 118 11.12 -7.20 -10.28
N ARG A 119 10.09 -7.26 -9.43
CA ARG A 119 9.00 -6.26 -9.39
C ARG A 119 9.53 -4.85 -9.11
N MET A 120 10.53 -4.71 -8.23
CA MET A 120 11.02 -3.42 -7.78
C MET A 120 11.59 -2.55 -8.89
N MET A 121 12.42 -3.09 -9.80
CA MET A 121 13.07 -2.26 -10.84
C MET A 121 13.04 -2.81 -12.27
N ASN A 122 12.47 -4.00 -12.50
CA ASN A 122 12.50 -4.67 -13.80
C ASN A 122 11.11 -4.83 -14.45
N ALA A 123 10.05 -4.20 -13.95
CA ALA A 123 8.69 -4.34 -14.48
C ALA A 123 8.58 -3.88 -15.96
N ALA A 124 7.82 -4.64 -16.77
CA ALA A 124 7.87 -4.51 -18.23
C ALA A 124 7.04 -3.34 -18.82
N PHE A 125 5.84 -3.09 -18.29
CA PHE A 125 4.86 -2.14 -18.86
C PHE A 125 4.66 -2.34 -20.39
N ASP A 126 4.34 -3.57 -20.83
CA ASP A 126 3.97 -3.88 -22.23
C ASP A 126 2.72 -3.05 -22.61
N PRO A 127 2.75 -2.27 -23.71
CA PRO A 127 1.63 -1.43 -24.11
C PRO A 127 0.29 -2.16 -24.28
N ARG A 128 0.31 -3.43 -24.72
CA ARG A 128 -0.91 -4.24 -24.87
C ARG A 128 -1.49 -4.61 -23.51
N GLU A 129 -0.62 -4.89 -22.53
CA GLU A 129 -1.05 -5.16 -21.16
C GLU A 129 -1.59 -3.91 -20.47
N VAL A 130 -0.99 -2.74 -20.74
CA VAL A 130 -1.52 -1.46 -20.26
C VAL A 130 -2.93 -1.22 -20.79
N GLU A 131 -3.16 -1.35 -22.10
CA GLU A 131 -4.50 -1.14 -22.66
C GLU A 131 -5.50 -2.22 -22.21
N SER A 132 -5.04 -3.45 -22.00
CA SER A 132 -5.87 -4.49 -21.39
C SER A 132 -6.25 -4.13 -19.95
N GLU A 133 -5.32 -3.65 -19.12
CA GLU A 133 -5.66 -3.27 -17.75
C GLU A 133 -6.46 -1.99 -17.64
N ARG A 134 -6.41 -1.10 -18.63
CA ARG A 134 -7.29 0.05 -18.68
C ARG A 134 -8.75 -0.38 -18.55
N THR A 135 -9.15 -1.44 -19.24
CA THR A 135 -10.55 -1.90 -19.17
C THR A 135 -10.86 -2.46 -17.78
N VAL A 136 -9.92 -3.18 -17.16
CA VAL A 136 -10.09 -3.76 -15.83
C VAL A 136 -10.22 -2.67 -14.76
N VAL A 137 -9.30 -1.71 -14.70
CA VAL A 137 -9.35 -0.64 -13.69
C VAL A 137 -10.56 0.27 -13.87
N VAL A 138 -10.99 0.51 -15.11
CA VAL A 138 -12.22 1.27 -15.40
C VAL A 138 -13.45 0.48 -14.94
N SER A 139 -13.53 -0.81 -15.25
CA SER A 139 -14.65 -1.66 -14.82
C SER A 139 -14.69 -1.85 -13.30
N GLU A 140 -13.55 -1.92 -12.61
CA GLU A 140 -13.49 -1.94 -11.16
C GLU A 140 -14.05 -0.63 -10.57
N ARG A 141 -13.62 0.52 -11.14
CA ARG A 141 -14.12 1.83 -10.72
C ARG A 141 -15.63 1.97 -10.95
N GLU A 142 -16.13 1.54 -12.11
CA GLU A 142 -17.57 1.49 -12.42
C GLU A 142 -18.33 0.52 -11.52
N GLY A 143 -17.71 -0.61 -11.16
CA GLY A 143 -18.25 -1.58 -10.21
C GLY A 143 -18.51 -0.93 -8.86
N ASN A 144 -17.52 -0.19 -8.33
CA ASN A 144 -17.62 0.54 -7.08
C ASN A 144 -18.66 1.67 -7.10
N GLU A 145 -18.98 2.25 -8.27
CA GLU A 145 -20.06 3.26 -8.38
C GLU A 145 -21.45 2.71 -8.08
N ASN A 146 -21.61 1.38 -8.09
CA ASN A 146 -22.87 0.74 -7.72
C ASN A 146 -23.03 0.57 -6.20
N ASP A 147 -22.00 0.90 -5.40
CA ASP A 147 -22.07 0.90 -3.95
C ASP A 147 -22.39 2.31 -3.42
N PRO A 148 -23.57 2.52 -2.77
CA PRO A 148 -23.91 3.78 -2.14
C PRO A 148 -22.88 4.27 -1.12
N GLU A 149 -22.24 3.35 -0.41
CA GLU A 149 -21.25 3.69 0.60
C GLU A 149 -19.96 4.24 -0.03
N PHE A 150 -19.55 3.69 -1.17
CA PHE A 150 -18.41 4.18 -1.94
C PHE A 150 -18.65 5.63 -2.39
N LEU A 151 -19.79 5.91 -3.03
CA LEU A 151 -20.12 7.26 -3.52
C LEU A 151 -20.27 8.27 -2.37
N ALA A 152 -20.90 7.88 -1.26
CA ALA A 152 -20.98 8.72 -0.07
C ALA A 152 -19.59 9.05 0.50
N SER A 153 -18.66 8.08 0.48
CA SER A 153 -17.28 8.29 0.94
C SER A 153 -16.51 9.21 0.00
N GLU A 154 -16.64 9.03 -1.32
CA GLU A 154 -15.96 9.85 -2.30
C GLU A 154 -16.36 11.33 -2.16
N GLU A 155 -17.66 11.61 -2.08
CA GLU A 155 -18.16 12.97 -1.88
C GLU A 155 -17.79 13.56 -0.52
N LEU A 156 -17.73 12.74 0.53
CA LEU A 156 -17.25 13.15 1.85
C LEU A 156 -15.79 13.63 1.78
N PHE A 157 -14.89 12.85 1.16
CA PHE A 157 -13.47 13.21 1.05
C PHE A 157 -13.25 14.44 0.15
N LEU A 158 -13.97 14.54 -0.97
CA LEU A 158 -13.95 15.71 -1.85
C LEU A 158 -14.45 16.97 -1.14
N SER A 159 -15.43 16.83 -0.26
CA SER A 159 -15.97 17.94 0.54
C SER A 159 -15.06 18.32 1.71
N ALA A 160 -14.43 17.34 2.34
CA ALA A 160 -13.54 17.54 3.48
C ALA A 160 -12.21 18.19 3.06
N PHE A 161 -11.61 17.73 1.96
CA PHE A 161 -10.31 18.19 1.47
C PHE A 161 -10.44 18.92 0.12
N ARG A 162 -10.15 20.22 0.11
CA ARG A 162 -10.20 21.04 -1.12
C ARG A 162 -8.87 21.06 -1.86
N PHE A 163 -7.76 20.97 -1.12
CA PHE A 163 -6.40 21.08 -1.65
C PHE A 163 -5.59 19.81 -1.41
N HIS A 164 -5.71 19.21 -0.23
CA HIS A 164 -4.90 18.05 0.12
C HIS A 164 -5.25 16.83 -0.79
N PRO A 165 -4.25 16.10 -1.32
CA PRO A 165 -4.45 14.95 -2.22
C PRO A 165 -5.34 13.82 -1.69
N TYR A 166 -5.54 13.73 -0.38
CA TYR A 166 -6.49 12.77 0.21
C TYR A 166 -7.93 12.92 -0.28
N ARG A 167 -8.26 14.02 -0.96
CA ARG A 167 -9.58 14.31 -1.51
C ARG A 167 -10.09 13.32 -2.56
N TRP A 168 -9.21 12.60 -3.27
CA TRP A 168 -9.63 11.59 -4.25
C TRP A 168 -9.38 10.17 -3.72
N SER A 169 -10.15 9.23 -4.25
CA SER A 169 -10.01 7.80 -3.98
C SER A 169 -8.80 7.20 -4.68
N GLU A 170 -8.34 6.05 -4.19
CA GLU A 170 -7.23 5.28 -4.72
C GLU A 170 -7.47 4.81 -6.16
N GLY A 171 -8.73 4.54 -6.51
CA GLY A 171 -9.15 4.20 -7.87
C GLY A 171 -9.17 5.40 -8.83
N GLY A 172 -9.03 6.63 -8.31
CA GLY A 172 -8.98 7.85 -9.11
C GLY A 172 -10.29 8.18 -9.82
N LEU A 173 -10.20 9.19 -10.69
CA LEU A 173 -11.29 9.65 -11.53
C LEU A 173 -11.30 8.87 -12.85
N LYS A 174 -12.47 8.38 -13.26
CA LYS A 174 -12.65 7.70 -14.55
C LYS A 174 -12.10 8.49 -15.74
N ALA A 175 -12.29 9.81 -15.74
CA ALA A 175 -11.79 10.68 -16.80
C ALA A 175 -10.25 10.71 -16.90
N ASP A 176 -9.55 10.51 -15.77
CA ASP A 176 -8.09 10.41 -15.73
C ASP A 176 -7.64 9.02 -16.17
N LEU A 177 -8.30 7.95 -15.69
CA LEU A 177 -8.04 6.56 -16.11
C LEU A 177 -8.15 6.37 -17.63
N LEU A 178 -9.04 7.09 -18.29
CA LEU A 178 -9.19 7.04 -19.75
C LEU A 178 -8.06 7.77 -20.51
N LYS A 179 -7.27 8.61 -19.83
CA LYS A 179 -6.22 9.45 -20.45
C LYS A 179 -4.80 9.04 -20.08
N ILE A 180 -4.59 8.44 -18.91
CA ILE A 180 -3.27 7.98 -18.43
C ILE A 180 -2.60 7.11 -19.50
N THR A 181 -1.37 7.42 -19.85
CA THR A 181 -0.61 6.69 -20.85
C THR A 181 0.30 5.64 -20.21
N ARG A 182 0.83 4.71 -21.03
CA ARG A 182 1.88 3.77 -20.59
C ARG A 182 3.10 4.51 -20.03
N ASP A 183 3.49 5.63 -20.62
CA ASP A 183 4.68 6.37 -20.18
C ASP A 183 4.42 7.10 -18.86
N ASP A 184 3.21 7.64 -18.63
CA ASP A 184 2.83 8.17 -17.31
C ASP A 184 2.99 7.09 -16.23
N LEU A 185 2.47 5.89 -16.49
CA LEU A 185 2.56 4.74 -15.58
C LEU A 185 4.03 4.34 -15.33
N PHE A 186 4.83 4.26 -16.38
CA PHE A 186 6.23 3.86 -16.28
C PHE A 186 7.07 4.92 -15.56
N GLU A 187 6.82 6.21 -15.79
CA GLU A 187 7.47 7.31 -15.07
C GLU A 187 7.10 7.29 -13.58
N HIS A 188 5.83 7.05 -13.26
CA HIS A 188 5.37 6.90 -11.87
C HIS A 188 6.09 5.73 -11.19
N TYR A 189 6.15 4.58 -11.86
CA TYR A 189 6.91 3.41 -11.40
C TYR A 189 8.37 3.74 -11.14
N ARG A 190 9.10 4.24 -12.15
CA ARG A 190 10.52 4.58 -12.07
C ARG A 190 10.85 5.61 -10.98
N ARG A 191 9.90 6.51 -10.69
CA ARG A 191 10.08 7.53 -9.65
C ARG A 191 9.97 6.95 -8.25
N TYR A 192 8.97 6.11 -7.99
CA TYR A 192 8.58 5.75 -6.63
C TYR A 192 8.96 4.32 -6.21
N TYR A 193 9.10 3.39 -7.16
CA TYR A 193 9.39 1.98 -6.92
C TYR A 193 10.90 1.76 -6.98
N VAL A 194 11.58 2.26 -5.95
CA VAL A 194 13.05 2.26 -5.91
C VAL A 194 13.52 1.90 -4.50
N PRO A 195 14.72 1.30 -4.34
CA PRO A 195 15.23 0.85 -3.04
C PRO A 195 15.12 1.88 -1.91
N GLY A 196 15.55 3.12 -2.14
CA GLY A 196 15.51 4.20 -1.15
C GLY A 196 14.10 4.63 -0.72
N ASN A 197 13.05 4.25 -1.45
CA ASN A 197 11.65 4.54 -1.12
C ASN A 197 10.85 3.31 -0.65
N ALA A 198 11.52 2.16 -0.50
CA ALA A 198 10.90 0.89 -0.15
C ALA A 198 11.32 0.39 1.25
N LEU A 199 10.44 -0.41 1.85
CA LEU A 199 10.67 -1.19 3.06
C LEU A 199 10.37 -2.65 2.74
N LEU A 200 11.39 -3.50 2.84
CA LEU A 200 11.23 -4.94 2.76
C LEU A 200 11.03 -5.51 4.16
N VAL A 201 9.94 -6.24 4.40
CA VAL A 201 9.69 -6.94 5.67
C VAL A 201 9.68 -8.44 5.39
N VAL A 202 10.56 -9.16 6.08
CA VAL A 202 10.73 -10.61 5.92
C VAL A 202 10.52 -11.29 7.27
N VAL A 203 9.56 -12.21 7.33
CA VAL A 203 9.15 -12.88 8.57
C VAL A 203 9.12 -14.39 8.36
N GLY A 204 9.70 -15.18 9.27
CA GLY A 204 9.67 -16.64 9.14
C GLY A 204 10.64 -17.36 10.09
N PRO A 205 10.83 -18.68 9.97
CA PRO A 205 11.63 -19.50 10.89
C PRO A 205 13.14 -19.46 10.56
N PHE A 206 13.66 -18.30 10.18
CA PHE A 206 15.07 -18.13 9.84
C PHE A 206 15.71 -17.02 10.68
N ALA A 207 16.92 -17.29 11.14
CA ALA A 207 17.74 -16.30 11.82
C ALA A 207 18.14 -15.17 10.85
N PRO A 208 18.13 -13.89 11.28
CA PRO A 208 18.50 -12.75 10.42
C PRO A 208 19.86 -12.93 9.73
N LYS A 209 20.84 -13.49 10.44
CA LYS A 209 22.19 -13.75 9.91
C LYS A 209 22.21 -14.73 8.73
N LYS A 210 21.20 -15.59 8.59
CA LYS A 210 21.09 -16.57 7.50
C LYS A 210 20.35 -16.03 6.29
N ILE A 211 19.30 -15.23 6.49
CA ILE A 211 18.47 -14.72 5.38
C ILE A 211 19.00 -13.40 4.80
N LEU A 212 19.70 -12.58 5.59
CA LEU A 212 20.24 -11.29 5.12
C LEU A 212 21.16 -11.41 3.90
N PRO A 213 22.09 -12.38 3.81
CA PRO A 213 22.90 -12.57 2.60
C PRO A 213 22.06 -12.87 1.35
N LYS A 214 20.96 -13.61 1.50
CA LYS A 214 20.03 -13.87 0.40
C LYS A 214 19.27 -12.61 -0.02
N ILE A 215 18.81 -11.81 0.94
CA ILE A 215 18.21 -10.51 0.64
C ILE A 215 19.22 -9.61 -0.10
N GLN A 216 20.49 -9.60 0.30
CA GLN A 216 21.55 -8.87 -0.39
C GLN A 216 21.80 -9.39 -1.82
N GLU A 217 21.72 -10.70 -2.04
CA GLU A 217 21.86 -11.32 -3.36
C GLU A 217 20.77 -10.83 -4.34
N TYR A 218 19.51 -10.81 -3.90
CA TYR A 218 18.38 -10.40 -4.75
C TYR A 218 18.26 -8.87 -4.91
N PHE A 219 18.42 -8.11 -3.83
CA PHE A 219 18.14 -6.67 -3.84
C PHE A 219 19.40 -5.81 -3.95
N GLY A 220 20.58 -6.30 -3.55
CA GLY A 220 21.83 -5.54 -3.57
C GLY A 220 22.23 -5.01 -4.95
N PRO A 221 22.07 -5.78 -6.05
CA PRO A 221 22.38 -5.31 -7.40
C PRO A 221 21.47 -4.20 -7.92
N LEU A 222 20.31 -3.96 -7.29
CA LEU A 222 19.37 -2.93 -7.74
C LEU A 222 19.99 -1.54 -7.57
N ALA A 223 19.76 -0.67 -8.56
CA ALA A 223 20.40 0.64 -8.60
C ALA A 223 20.02 1.48 -7.37
N LYS A 224 21.05 2.07 -6.76
CA LYS A 224 20.89 2.97 -5.62
C LYS A 224 19.98 4.14 -5.97
N SER A 225 19.10 4.47 -5.04
CA SER A 225 18.16 5.56 -5.19
C SER A 225 17.92 6.29 -3.89
N ASN A 226 17.51 7.55 -3.99
CA ASN A 226 17.01 8.31 -2.87
C ASN A 226 15.48 8.28 -2.87
N ARG A 227 14.89 8.42 -1.69
CA ARG A 227 13.45 8.63 -1.55
C ARG A 227 13.01 9.92 -2.27
N PRO A 228 11.97 9.89 -3.12
CA PRO A 228 11.33 11.10 -3.64
C PRO A 228 10.77 11.97 -2.52
N SER A 229 10.71 13.28 -2.76
CA SER A 229 10.07 14.22 -1.83
C SER A 229 8.56 13.97 -1.73
N ASP A 230 8.02 14.15 -0.53
CA ASP A 230 6.58 14.11 -0.30
C ASP A 230 5.90 15.35 -0.91
N PRO A 231 4.63 15.24 -1.34
CA PRO A 231 3.80 16.39 -1.66
C PRO A 231 3.70 17.34 -0.45
N THR A 232 3.79 18.64 -0.71
CA THR A 232 3.80 19.68 0.33
C THR A 232 2.46 20.42 0.48
N ILE A 233 1.42 19.99 -0.23
CA ILE A 233 0.11 20.66 -0.25
C ILE A 233 -0.60 20.35 1.07
N ALA A 234 -0.77 21.36 1.92
CA ALA A 234 -1.55 21.25 3.16
C ALA A 234 -3.00 21.67 2.94
N GLU A 235 -3.93 21.08 3.70
CA GLU A 235 -5.32 21.53 3.74
C GLU A 235 -5.45 22.79 4.62
N PRO A 236 -6.06 23.88 4.15
CA PRO A 236 -6.34 25.03 4.99
C PRO A 236 -7.42 24.70 6.04
N PRO A 237 -7.46 25.42 7.19
CA PRO A 237 -8.49 25.22 8.19
C PRO A 237 -9.91 25.36 7.62
N GLN A 238 -10.79 24.42 7.96
CA GLN A 238 -12.19 24.49 7.57
C GLN A 238 -12.94 25.56 8.38
N SER A 239 -13.50 26.57 7.71
CA SER A 239 -14.16 27.72 8.35
C SER A 239 -15.66 27.52 8.63
N GLY A 240 -16.21 26.34 8.40
CA GLY A 240 -17.64 26.06 8.61
C GLY A 240 -18.05 24.67 8.13
N GLU A 241 -19.25 24.24 8.53
CA GLU A 241 -19.82 22.96 8.12
C GLU A 241 -19.99 22.88 6.59
N ARG A 242 -19.81 21.68 6.04
CA ARG A 242 -20.06 21.36 4.63
C ARG A 242 -20.98 20.15 4.58
N ARG A 243 -22.02 20.22 3.77
CA ARG A 243 -22.98 19.13 3.54
C ARG A 243 -23.10 18.87 2.05
N VAL A 244 -23.12 17.60 1.67
CA VAL A 244 -23.41 17.13 0.32
C VAL A 244 -24.45 16.03 0.44
N GLU A 245 -25.41 16.03 -0.49
CA GLU A 245 -26.45 15.01 -0.61
C GLU A 245 -26.24 14.29 -1.95
N VAL A 246 -26.05 12.98 -1.89
CA VAL A 246 -25.89 12.12 -3.06
C VAL A 246 -27.19 11.33 -3.24
N ARG A 247 -27.80 11.42 -4.42
CA ARG A 247 -29.05 10.72 -4.73
C ARG A 247 -28.82 9.66 -5.78
N ILE A 248 -28.92 8.40 -5.37
CA ILE A 248 -28.82 7.22 -6.22
C ILE A 248 -29.88 6.18 -5.82
N PRO A 249 -30.19 5.20 -6.69
CA PRO A 249 -30.97 4.03 -6.28
C PRO A 249 -30.25 3.26 -5.16
N SER A 250 -30.91 3.10 -4.01
CA SER A 250 -30.39 2.36 -2.86
C SER A 250 -31.55 1.78 -2.05
N GLU A 251 -31.31 0.66 -1.37
CA GLU A 251 -32.30 0.06 -0.45
C GLU A 251 -32.34 0.76 0.91
N ALA A 252 -31.31 1.53 1.26
CA ALA A 252 -31.17 2.23 2.53
C ALA A 252 -30.55 3.63 2.38
N ASP A 253 -30.79 4.49 3.37
CA ASP A 253 -30.14 5.80 3.49
C ASP A 253 -28.82 5.66 4.24
N TYR A 254 -27.77 6.31 3.74
CA TYR A 254 -26.44 6.33 4.34
C TYR A 254 -26.09 7.74 4.81
N ILE A 255 -25.57 7.86 6.03
CA ILE A 255 -25.08 9.13 6.58
C ILE A 255 -23.63 8.93 7.01
N LYS A 256 -22.73 9.74 6.43
CA LYS A 256 -21.34 9.84 6.88
C LYS A 256 -21.05 11.24 7.40
N VAL A 257 -20.42 11.32 8.57
CA VAL A 257 -20.02 12.56 9.22
C VAL A 257 -18.53 12.46 9.55
N ALA A 258 -17.76 13.46 9.16
CA ALA A 258 -16.33 13.52 9.45
C ALA A 258 -15.94 14.88 10.01
N TYR A 259 -14.92 14.89 10.86
CA TYR A 259 -14.30 16.08 11.41
C TYR A 259 -12.81 16.06 11.04
N HIS A 260 -12.25 17.21 10.71
CA HIS A 260 -10.79 17.34 10.63
C HIS A 260 -10.20 17.09 12.03
N ALA A 261 -9.19 16.23 12.07
CA ALA A 261 -8.53 15.81 13.30
C ALA A 261 -7.02 16.08 13.22
N PRO A 262 -6.31 16.16 14.36
CA PRO A 262 -4.86 16.17 14.39
C PRO A 262 -4.26 14.94 13.68
N GLY A 263 -3.14 15.12 12.99
CA GLY A 263 -2.43 14.02 12.34
C GLY A 263 -1.69 13.11 13.33
N PHE A 264 -1.17 11.97 12.84
CA PHE A 264 -0.52 10.91 13.63
C PHE A 264 0.61 11.32 14.59
N GLY A 265 1.22 12.48 14.38
CA GLY A 265 2.27 13.00 15.27
C GLY A 265 1.75 13.71 16.52
N SER A 266 0.44 13.96 16.63
CA SER A 266 -0.15 14.64 17.80
C SER A 266 -0.43 13.66 18.93
N GLU A 267 -0.17 14.09 20.18
CA GLU A 267 -0.58 13.34 21.37
C GLU A 267 -2.11 13.19 21.47
N ASP A 268 -2.87 14.10 20.88
CA ASP A 268 -4.34 14.06 20.86
C ASP A 268 -4.90 12.82 20.14
N VAL A 269 -4.11 12.19 19.27
CA VAL A 269 -4.50 10.98 18.54
C VAL A 269 -4.88 9.85 19.52
N TYR A 270 -4.20 9.74 20.65
CA TYR A 270 -4.53 8.71 21.65
C TYR A 270 -5.91 8.94 22.27
N GLY A 271 -6.27 10.19 22.54
CA GLY A 271 -7.60 10.55 23.04
C GLY A 271 -8.69 10.24 22.01
N LEU A 272 -8.44 10.53 20.74
CA LEU A 272 -9.36 10.21 19.64
C LEU A 272 -9.52 8.69 19.43
N MET A 273 -8.45 7.91 19.55
CA MET A 273 -8.53 6.44 19.49
C MET A 273 -9.37 5.86 20.63
N MET A 274 -9.26 6.43 21.85
CA MET A 274 -10.10 6.02 22.97
C MET A 274 -11.56 6.40 22.75
N LEU A 275 -11.82 7.59 22.19
CA LEU A 275 -13.17 8.03 21.85
C LEU A 275 -13.83 7.09 20.83
N ASP A 276 -13.12 6.75 19.75
CA ASP A 276 -13.61 5.78 18.75
C ASP A 276 -13.91 4.42 19.40
N ALA A 277 -12.99 3.91 20.23
CA ALA A 277 -13.18 2.65 20.93
C ALA A 277 -14.43 2.62 21.84
N ILE A 278 -14.78 3.76 22.45
CA ILE A 278 -15.99 3.90 23.28
C ILE A 278 -17.25 3.93 22.42
N LEU A 279 -17.21 4.66 21.30
CA LEU A 279 -18.39 4.87 20.44
C LEU A 279 -18.70 3.67 19.54
N SER A 280 -17.66 3.01 19.03
CA SER A 280 -17.78 2.00 17.95
C SER A 280 -17.14 0.65 18.29
N GLY A 281 -16.59 0.51 19.50
CA GLY A 281 -15.81 -0.66 19.94
C GLY A 281 -14.33 -0.54 19.55
N VAL A 282 -13.45 -1.28 20.25
CA VAL A 282 -12.00 -1.26 19.94
C VAL A 282 -11.77 -1.79 18.54
N ARG A 283 -11.44 -0.90 17.60
CA ARG A 283 -10.90 -1.26 16.28
C ARG A 283 -9.40 -1.05 16.32
N LEU A 284 -8.62 -2.11 16.13
CA LEU A 284 -7.18 -1.98 15.89
C LEU A 284 -7.02 -1.41 14.47
N PHE A 285 -6.76 -0.11 14.37
CA PHE A 285 -6.43 0.62 13.14
C PHE A 285 -7.36 0.31 11.96
N ALA A 286 -8.54 0.95 11.93
CA ALA A 286 -9.31 1.10 10.71
C ALA A 286 -9.13 2.54 10.20
N PHE A 287 -8.62 2.68 8.98
CA PHE A 287 -8.55 3.94 8.23
C PHE A 287 -9.65 3.96 7.19
#